data_AF-A0A7C3TZC0-F1
#
_entry.id   AF-A0A7C3TZC0-F1
#
_cell.length_a   1.000
_cell.length_b   1.000
_cell.length_c   1.000
_cell.angle_alpha   90.00
_cell.angle_beta   90.00
_cell.angle_gamma   90.00
#
_symmetry.space_group_name_H-M   'P 1'
#
loop_
_entity.id
_entity.type
_entity.pdbx_description
1 polymer ?
#
loop_
_entity_poly.entity_id
_entity_poly.type
_entity_poly.pdbx_seq_one_letter_code
_entity_poly.pdbx_strand_id
1 'polypeptide(L)'
;MKKGIITTYVLIFGVIFLIMLAGLLGFILTQLRISKQKIAWHEALNIAEAGLEYYKWCLNNNVQNCSTTKSYYDISGKEIGKFEIQFESNQSCGKLISQKVVSVGYTSDFPNLKRKISAFYAKESVAKYSYILNSNVWVGSDHVIKGPYHSNGGIRFDGTNYSTVSSAQSSWFCTASFGCGPSGVGYGIGLCPPECQIINFQCVCPGVFSTTQNSNRDLFLYPVPQFDFSGITVDLAQVKKTTKDNGMGLYFGPSGAFGYHVVVNGDYINVKKVTQVRIIDELCTVVNDKIICQGDPCSSECTSCQSGKCIVEEPVIKSETDLGNFQIPSDCGAIFFEDNLWIGNENQTSTIKGKITIVSANLTGTSQKTNVWLQGSIEYASSSQVDGLTIISQNNLLIGLYSSNIMSIKGIFVAQNGFFGRNYYPCSKYSPYCIRDQLTITGSIVSSGRVGTQWTNQGGQIISGYLNRETYVDPNLLYNPPIFTPFLSSEFKIVGWEEL
;
A
#
# COMPACT_ATOMS: atom_id res chain seq x y z
N MET A 1 69.51 -60.99 44.91
CA MET A 1 68.22 -60.28 44.78
C MET A 1 68.41 -58.94 44.04
N LYS A 2 68.47 -58.88 42.71
CA LYS A 2 68.44 -57.60 41.94
C LYS A 2 67.78 -57.68 40.54
N LYS A 3 67.28 -58.85 40.10
CA LYS A 3 66.72 -59.04 38.74
C LYS A 3 65.18 -58.92 38.62
N GLY A 4 64.44 -58.84 39.73
CA GLY A 4 62.96 -58.69 39.71
C GLY A 4 62.45 -57.24 39.78
N ILE A 5 63.29 -56.29 40.22
CA ILE A 5 62.90 -54.88 40.38
C ILE A 5 62.67 -54.20 39.03
N ILE A 6 63.48 -54.52 38.01
CA ILE A 6 63.38 -53.94 36.66
C ILE A 6 62.04 -54.33 36.01
N THR A 7 61.63 -55.59 36.16
CA THR A 7 60.36 -56.10 35.61
C THR A 7 59.16 -55.41 36.24
N THR A 8 59.17 -55.18 37.56
CA THR A 8 58.11 -54.44 38.26
C THR A 8 58.02 -52.99 37.80
N TYR A 9 59.16 -52.29 37.61
CA TYR A 9 59.15 -50.92 37.09
C TYR A 9 58.64 -50.85 35.65
N VAL A 10 59.08 -51.75 34.76
CA VAL A 10 58.58 -51.80 33.38
C VAL A 10 57.07 -52.03 33.33
N LEU A 11 56.54 -52.87 34.22
CA LEU A 11 55.11 -53.17 34.28
C LEU A 11 54.29 -51.97 34.80
N ILE A 12 54.77 -51.29 35.85
CA ILE A 12 54.11 -50.09 36.40
C ILE A 12 54.14 -48.94 35.38
N PHE A 13 55.31 -48.61 34.82
CA PHE A 13 55.44 -47.55 33.82
C PHE A 13 54.69 -47.89 32.52
N GLY A 14 54.66 -49.17 32.12
CA GLY A 14 53.88 -49.63 30.98
C GLY A 14 52.37 -49.46 31.18
N VAL A 15 51.85 -49.77 32.37
CA VAL A 15 50.43 -49.56 32.71
C VAL A 15 50.09 -48.06 32.75
N ILE A 16 50.93 -47.23 33.36
CA ILE A 16 50.73 -45.76 33.38
C ILE A 16 50.73 -45.21 31.95
N PHE A 17 51.67 -45.65 31.11
CA PHE A 17 51.73 -45.25 29.70
C PHE A 17 50.47 -45.66 28.93
N LEU A 18 49.97 -46.89 29.14
CA LEU A 18 48.72 -47.35 28.51
C LEU A 18 47.49 -46.55 28.96
N ILE A 19 47.41 -46.18 30.24
CA ILE A 19 46.34 -45.32 30.77
C ILE A 19 46.42 -43.93 30.13
N MET A 20 47.62 -43.33 30.04
CA MET A 20 47.81 -42.04 29.38
C MET A 20 47.47 -42.10 27.89
N LEU A 21 47.88 -43.16 27.19
CA LEU A 21 47.59 -43.38 25.78
C LEU A 21 46.08 -43.54 25.53
N ALA A 22 45.39 -44.33 26.36
CA ALA A 22 43.94 -44.49 26.30
C ALA A 22 43.21 -43.16 26.57
N GLY A 23 43.69 -42.38 27.55
CA GLY A 23 43.17 -41.04 27.85
C GLY A 23 43.33 -40.07 26.67
N LEU A 24 44.50 -40.05 26.02
CA LEU A 24 44.76 -39.22 24.85
C LEU A 24 43.88 -39.61 23.66
N LEU A 25 43.78 -40.92 23.36
CA LEU A 25 42.92 -41.41 22.27
C LEU A 25 41.45 -41.10 22.55
N GLY A 26 40.98 -41.29 23.77
CA GLY A 26 39.63 -40.91 24.19
C GLY A 26 39.37 -39.41 24.02
N PHE A 27 40.33 -38.56 24.39
CA PHE A 27 40.25 -37.12 24.20
C PHE A 27 40.17 -36.75 22.72
N ILE A 28 41.02 -37.31 21.86
CA ILE A 28 41.01 -37.06 20.41
C ILE A 28 39.67 -37.46 19.79
N LEU A 29 39.15 -38.66 20.11
CA LEU A 29 37.86 -39.12 19.61
C LEU A 29 36.72 -38.21 20.05
N THR A 30 36.77 -37.72 21.30
CA THR A 30 35.78 -36.77 21.82
C THR A 30 35.86 -35.43 21.10
N GLN A 31 37.07 -34.88 20.89
CA GLN A 31 37.27 -33.66 20.11
C GLN A 31 36.78 -33.79 18.67
N LEU A 32 37.04 -34.94 18.02
CA LEU A 32 36.54 -35.21 16.68
C LEU A 32 35.01 -35.26 16.64
N ARG A 33 34.37 -35.88 17.64
CA ARG A 33 32.90 -35.91 17.74
C ARG A 33 32.31 -34.52 17.94
N ILE A 34 32.91 -33.71 18.82
CA ILE A 34 32.49 -32.32 19.06
C ILE A 34 32.64 -31.48 17.79
N SER A 35 33.76 -31.64 17.07
CA SER A 35 33.99 -30.94 15.80
C SER A 35 32.93 -31.32 14.76
N LYS A 36 32.63 -32.62 14.60
CA LYS A 36 31.56 -33.09 13.71
C LYS A 36 30.18 -32.59 14.12
N GLN A 37 29.87 -32.55 15.41
CA GLN A 37 28.61 -31.98 15.91
C GLN A 37 28.51 -30.49 15.60
N LYS A 38 29.61 -29.73 15.73
CA LYS A 38 29.63 -28.31 15.39
C LYS A 38 29.42 -28.08 13.89
N ILE A 39 30.02 -28.90 13.04
CA ILE A 39 29.78 -28.85 11.59
C ILE A 39 28.30 -29.15 11.30
N ALA A 40 27.79 -30.25 11.84
CA ALA A 40 26.38 -30.63 11.69
C ALA A 40 25.41 -29.56 12.21
N TRP A 41 25.79 -28.81 13.25
CA TRP A 41 25.00 -27.70 13.77
C TRP A 41 24.82 -26.57 12.74
N HIS A 42 25.87 -26.24 11.99
CA HIS A 42 25.81 -25.26 10.90
C HIS A 42 25.10 -25.83 9.68
N GLU A 43 25.35 -27.09 9.32
CA GLU A 43 24.68 -27.75 8.20
C GLU A 43 23.17 -27.86 8.43
N ALA A 44 22.74 -28.16 9.66
CA ALA A 44 21.32 -28.20 10.02
C ALA A 44 20.62 -26.85 9.79
N LEU A 45 21.31 -25.72 10.02
CA LEU A 45 20.76 -24.39 9.71
C LEU A 45 20.62 -24.19 8.19
N ASN A 46 21.65 -24.50 7.41
CA ASN A 46 21.60 -24.41 5.96
C ASN A 46 20.49 -25.30 5.36
N ILE A 47 20.30 -26.50 5.91
CA ILE A 47 19.22 -27.41 5.53
C ILE A 47 17.85 -26.78 5.85
N ALA A 48 17.73 -26.15 7.02
CA ALA A 48 16.50 -25.45 7.40
C ALA A 48 16.22 -24.27 6.45
N GLU A 49 17.23 -23.47 6.07
CA GLU A 49 17.12 -22.37 5.10
C GLU A 49 16.71 -22.86 3.71
N ALA A 50 17.26 -23.99 3.28
CA ALA A 50 16.82 -24.63 2.04
C ALA A 50 15.33 -24.98 2.06
N GLY A 51 14.79 -25.40 3.21
CA GLY A 51 13.36 -25.63 3.38
C GLY A 51 12.51 -24.36 3.22
N LEU A 52 12.98 -23.23 3.75
CA LEU A 52 12.33 -21.93 3.57
C LEU A 52 12.31 -21.49 2.09
N GLU A 53 13.46 -21.52 1.40
CA GLU A 53 13.53 -21.14 -0.02
C GLU A 53 12.74 -22.10 -0.92
N TYR A 54 12.75 -23.40 -0.62
CA TYR A 54 11.90 -24.36 -1.33
C TYR A 54 10.40 -24.02 -1.16
N TYR A 55 9.98 -23.69 0.06
CA TYR A 55 8.57 -23.35 0.31
C TYR A 55 8.18 -22.01 -0.34
N LYS A 56 9.08 -21.02 -0.35
CA LYS A 56 8.92 -19.77 -1.11
C LYS A 56 8.72 -20.02 -2.60
N TRP A 57 9.54 -20.89 -3.20
CA TRP A 57 9.38 -21.29 -4.60
C TRP A 57 7.99 -21.89 -4.84
N CYS A 58 7.57 -22.76 -3.94
CA CYS A 58 6.26 -23.39 -3.92
C CYS A 58 5.11 -22.38 -3.93
N LEU A 59 5.18 -21.36 -3.07
CA LEU A 59 4.22 -20.26 -2.99
C LEU A 59 4.17 -19.44 -4.28
N ASN A 60 5.32 -19.05 -4.80
CA ASN A 60 5.40 -18.20 -5.99
C ASN A 60 5.02 -18.94 -7.29
N ASN A 61 5.03 -20.28 -7.29
CA ASN A 61 4.63 -21.11 -8.42
C ASN A 61 3.23 -21.73 -8.25
N ASN A 62 2.45 -21.33 -7.24
CA ASN A 62 1.09 -21.81 -6.97
C ASN A 62 0.99 -23.35 -6.89
N VAL A 63 1.99 -24.02 -6.32
CA VAL A 63 2.00 -25.48 -6.18
C VAL A 63 1.03 -25.88 -5.07
N GLN A 64 -0.05 -26.59 -5.41
CA GLN A 64 -1.13 -26.91 -4.46
C GLN A 64 -0.70 -27.84 -3.32
N ASN A 65 0.18 -28.82 -3.60
CA ASN A 65 0.61 -29.84 -2.65
C ASN A 65 2.13 -29.82 -2.47
N CYS A 66 2.64 -28.80 -1.80
CA CYS A 66 4.05 -28.72 -1.46
C CYS A 66 4.41 -29.75 -0.40
N SER A 67 5.30 -30.70 -0.75
CA SER A 67 5.81 -31.68 0.21
C SER A 67 6.45 -30.97 1.40
N THR A 68 5.97 -31.25 2.60
CA THR A 68 6.46 -30.63 3.84
C THR A 68 7.77 -31.26 4.33
N THR A 69 8.11 -32.45 3.86
CA THR A 69 9.38 -33.11 4.18
C THR A 69 10.15 -33.40 2.91
N LYS A 70 11.43 -33.05 2.88
CA LYS A 70 12.34 -33.37 1.76
C LYS A 70 13.77 -33.62 2.24
N SER A 71 14.46 -34.46 1.49
CA SER A 71 15.89 -34.71 1.63
C SER A 71 16.71 -33.59 0.99
N TYR A 72 17.81 -33.24 1.64
CA TYR A 72 18.78 -32.26 1.19
C TYR A 72 20.06 -32.99 0.77
N TYR A 73 20.55 -32.66 -0.42
CA TYR A 73 21.65 -33.36 -1.08
C TYR A 73 22.83 -32.41 -1.27
N ASP A 74 24.04 -32.96 -1.23
CA ASP A 74 25.23 -32.23 -1.64
C ASP A 74 25.38 -32.16 -3.17
N ILE A 75 26.40 -31.45 -3.64
CA ILE A 75 26.71 -31.31 -5.08
C ILE A 75 27.01 -32.63 -5.79
N SER A 76 27.33 -33.70 -5.05
CA SER A 76 27.59 -35.04 -5.57
C SER A 76 26.34 -35.93 -5.61
N GLY A 77 25.21 -35.43 -5.10
CA GLY A 77 23.95 -36.16 -5.01
C GLY A 77 23.82 -37.04 -3.77
N LYS A 78 24.71 -36.92 -2.79
CA LYS A 78 24.62 -37.66 -1.52
C LYS A 78 23.67 -36.93 -0.56
N GLU A 79 22.76 -37.68 0.05
CA GLU A 79 21.86 -37.16 1.09
C GLU A 79 22.64 -36.82 2.36
N ILE A 80 22.56 -35.56 2.79
CA ILE A 80 23.25 -35.05 3.99
C ILE A 80 22.29 -34.79 5.15
N GLY A 81 21.00 -34.64 4.87
CA GLY A 81 19.98 -34.46 5.90
C GLY A 81 18.60 -34.23 5.32
N LYS A 82 17.67 -33.79 6.17
CA LYS A 82 16.27 -33.52 5.81
C LYS A 82 15.80 -32.23 6.44
N PHE A 83 14.85 -31.58 5.77
CA PHE A 83 14.06 -30.52 6.38
C PHE A 83 12.59 -30.92 6.48
N GLU A 84 11.94 -30.40 7.51
CA GLU A 84 10.51 -30.51 7.78
C GLU A 84 9.91 -29.11 7.89
N ILE A 85 8.83 -28.86 7.16
CA ILE A 85 8.16 -27.57 7.09
C ILE A 85 6.81 -27.66 7.80
N GLN A 86 6.55 -26.67 8.64
CA GLN A 86 5.26 -26.38 9.24
C GLN A 86 4.86 -24.96 8.83
N PHE A 87 3.57 -24.71 8.67
CA PHE A 87 3.12 -23.38 8.28
C PHE A 87 1.77 -23.02 8.89
N GLU A 88 1.58 -21.73 9.13
CA GLU A 88 0.33 -21.12 9.57
C GLU A 88 -0.09 -20.12 8.48
N SER A 89 -1.16 -20.46 7.77
CA SER A 89 -1.71 -19.61 6.69
C SER A 89 -2.73 -18.64 7.23
N ASN A 90 -2.58 -17.35 6.93
CA ASN A 90 -3.63 -16.37 7.10
C ASN A 90 -4.42 -16.24 5.79
N GLN A 91 -5.68 -16.65 5.82
CA GLN A 91 -6.56 -16.63 4.66
C GLN A 91 -7.75 -15.70 4.90
N SER A 92 -8.15 -14.98 3.85
CA SER A 92 -9.38 -14.19 3.84
C SER A 92 -10.09 -14.35 2.50
N CYS A 93 -11.42 -14.51 2.52
CA CYS A 93 -12.22 -14.84 1.34
C CYS A 93 -11.70 -16.07 0.56
N GLY A 94 -11.17 -17.07 1.26
CA GLY A 94 -10.58 -18.27 0.65
C GLY A 94 -9.26 -18.05 -0.09
N LYS A 95 -8.61 -16.88 0.10
CA LYS A 95 -7.32 -16.53 -0.52
C LYS A 95 -6.24 -16.36 0.54
N LEU A 96 -5.04 -16.85 0.23
CA LEU A 96 -3.85 -16.68 1.06
C LEU A 96 -3.37 -15.22 1.00
N ILE A 97 -3.36 -14.54 2.15
CA ILE A 97 -2.85 -13.16 2.29
C ILE A 97 -1.37 -13.19 2.68
N SER A 98 -1.07 -13.94 3.73
CA SER A 98 0.26 -14.08 4.28
C SER A 98 0.43 -15.44 4.93
N GLN A 99 1.69 -15.87 5.11
CA GLN A 99 1.99 -17.16 5.69
C GLN A 99 3.23 -17.10 6.57
N LYS A 100 3.11 -17.61 7.80
CA LYS A 100 4.27 -17.90 8.65
C LYS A 100 4.71 -19.34 8.37
N VAL A 101 5.98 -19.54 8.06
CA VAL A 101 6.56 -20.84 7.75
C VAL A 101 7.70 -21.10 8.70
N VAL A 102 7.74 -22.31 9.22
CA VAL A 102 8.72 -22.78 10.17
C VAL A 102 9.39 -24.00 9.55
N SER A 103 10.70 -23.90 9.32
CA SER A 103 11.51 -24.98 8.76
C SER A 103 12.44 -25.55 9.82
N VAL A 104 12.43 -26.86 9.97
CA VAL A 104 13.28 -27.61 10.89
C VAL A 104 14.26 -28.45 10.08
N GLY A 105 15.54 -28.13 10.16
CA GLY A 105 16.61 -28.87 9.48
C GLY A 105 17.44 -29.71 10.43
N TYR A 106 17.89 -30.87 9.97
CA TYR A 106 18.81 -31.76 10.70
C TYR A 106 19.61 -32.65 9.74
N THR A 107 20.81 -33.05 10.17
CA THR A 107 21.67 -33.95 9.38
C THR A 107 21.39 -35.42 9.66
N SER A 108 21.73 -36.29 8.71
CA SER A 108 21.57 -37.75 8.88
C SER A 108 22.49 -38.32 9.96
N ASP A 109 23.68 -37.73 10.15
CA ASP A 109 24.67 -38.16 11.13
C ASP A 109 24.29 -37.78 12.57
N PHE A 110 23.55 -36.67 12.75
CA PHE A 110 23.13 -36.15 14.04
C PHE A 110 21.65 -35.72 14.04
N PRO A 111 20.70 -36.66 13.93
CA PRO A 111 19.27 -36.34 13.76
C PRO A 111 18.62 -35.65 14.97
N ASN A 112 19.24 -35.78 16.16
CA ASN A 112 18.78 -35.11 17.37
C ASN A 112 19.23 -33.63 17.45
N LEU A 113 20.17 -33.22 16.59
CA LEU A 113 20.67 -31.84 16.52
C LEU A 113 19.86 -31.08 15.46
N LYS A 114 18.71 -30.56 15.88
CA LYS A 114 17.79 -29.82 15.00
C LYS A 114 18.02 -28.32 15.08
N ARG A 115 17.91 -27.63 13.96
CA ARG A 115 17.83 -26.16 13.88
C ARG A 115 16.46 -25.77 13.35
N LYS A 116 15.88 -24.74 13.95
CA LYS A 116 14.53 -24.30 13.62
C LYS A 116 14.58 -22.83 13.26
N ILE A 117 14.07 -22.50 12.08
CA ILE A 117 13.97 -21.12 11.60
C ILE A 117 12.55 -20.84 11.18
N SER A 118 12.16 -19.58 11.29
CA SER A 118 10.83 -19.08 11.02
C SER A 118 10.95 -17.89 10.07
N ALA A 119 10.12 -17.89 9.03
CA ALA A 119 10.00 -16.78 8.10
C ALA A 119 8.54 -16.40 7.87
N PHE A 120 8.30 -15.09 7.78
CA PHE A 120 7.01 -14.53 7.40
C PHE A 120 7.03 -14.15 5.93
N TYR A 121 6.17 -14.79 5.14
CA TYR A 121 6.00 -14.55 3.71
C TYR A 121 4.78 -13.68 3.47
N ALA A 122 4.99 -12.55 2.79
CA ALA A 122 3.90 -11.70 2.32
C ALA A 122 4.31 -10.99 1.02
N LYS A 123 3.32 -10.42 0.35
CA LYS A 123 3.51 -9.56 -0.82
C LYS A 123 3.54 -8.10 -0.36
N GLU A 124 4.41 -7.29 -0.96
CA GLU A 124 4.45 -5.85 -0.70
C GLU A 124 3.22 -5.17 -1.33
N SER A 125 2.38 -4.56 -0.50
CA SER A 125 1.20 -3.82 -0.95
C SER A 125 1.54 -2.38 -1.36
N VAL A 126 0.59 -1.70 -2.00
CA VAL A 126 0.69 -0.26 -2.28
C VAL A 126 0.85 0.61 -1.05
N ALA A 127 0.60 0.09 0.17
CA ALA A 127 0.81 0.80 1.43
C ALA A 127 2.26 1.23 1.70
N LYS A 128 3.23 0.76 0.90
CA LYS A 128 4.62 1.25 0.92
C LYS A 128 4.73 2.74 0.65
N TYR A 129 3.83 3.29 -0.17
CA TYR A 129 3.85 4.67 -0.62
C TYR A 129 2.71 5.46 0.02
N SER A 130 2.98 6.73 0.36
CA SER A 130 1.93 7.70 0.67
C SER A 130 1.07 7.98 -0.55
N TYR A 131 1.73 8.13 -1.72
CA TYR A 131 1.07 8.40 -3.01
C TYR A 131 1.75 7.63 -4.13
N ILE A 132 0.93 7.03 -5.00
CA ILE A 132 1.32 6.49 -6.31
C ILE A 132 0.40 7.14 -7.35
N LEU A 133 0.96 7.95 -8.23
CA LEU A 133 0.21 8.74 -9.22
C LEU A 133 0.63 8.41 -10.66
N ASN A 134 -0.30 8.56 -11.61
CA ASN A 134 -0.03 8.40 -13.04
C ASN A 134 -0.16 9.72 -13.83
N SER A 135 0.12 10.85 -13.19
CA SER A 135 -0.11 12.19 -13.76
C SER A 135 0.87 13.24 -13.23
N ASN A 136 0.97 14.38 -13.91
CA ASN A 136 1.66 15.53 -13.36
C ASN A 136 0.94 16.05 -12.09
N VAL A 137 1.69 16.56 -11.12
CA VAL A 137 1.12 16.97 -9.82
C VAL A 137 1.85 18.16 -9.19
N TRP A 138 1.09 18.99 -8.47
CA TRP A 138 1.60 20.05 -7.61
C TRP A 138 1.24 19.76 -6.15
N VAL A 139 2.26 19.54 -5.31
CA VAL A 139 2.13 19.49 -3.86
C VAL A 139 2.39 20.89 -3.31
N GLY A 140 1.39 21.49 -2.68
CA GLY A 140 1.45 22.85 -2.11
C GLY A 140 2.36 22.95 -0.89
N SER A 141 2.76 24.18 -0.54
CA SER A 141 3.74 24.46 0.52
C SER A 141 3.27 24.16 1.94
N ASP A 142 1.97 24.03 2.13
CA ASP A 142 1.26 23.70 3.36
C ASP A 142 1.16 22.18 3.64
N HIS A 143 1.52 21.34 2.67
CA HIS A 143 1.35 19.88 2.78
C HIS A 143 2.61 19.21 3.33
N VAL A 144 2.45 18.45 4.41
CA VAL A 144 3.49 17.60 4.99
C VAL A 144 3.27 16.13 4.61
N ILE A 145 4.26 15.50 3.99
CA ILE A 145 4.20 14.09 3.55
C ILE A 145 5.32 13.29 4.22
N LYS A 146 4.91 12.31 5.04
CA LYS A 146 5.76 11.41 5.82
C LYS A 146 5.70 9.99 5.27
N GLY A 147 6.27 9.82 4.07
CA GLY A 147 6.43 8.53 3.41
C GLY A 147 6.73 8.68 1.92
N PRO A 148 7.13 7.60 1.24
CA PRO A 148 7.51 7.65 -0.17
C PRO A 148 6.39 8.20 -1.06
N TYR A 149 6.74 9.11 -1.96
CA TYR A 149 5.85 9.72 -2.93
C TYR A 149 6.33 9.38 -4.34
N HIS A 150 5.44 8.89 -5.19
CA HIS A 150 5.77 8.54 -6.57
C HIS A 150 4.73 9.07 -7.57
N SER A 151 5.21 9.57 -8.70
CA SER A 151 4.38 9.78 -9.89
C SER A 151 5.09 9.32 -11.16
N ASN A 152 4.33 8.72 -12.09
CA ASN A 152 4.81 8.51 -13.45
C ASN A 152 4.93 9.83 -14.24
N GLY A 153 4.27 10.88 -13.78
CA GLY A 153 4.39 12.23 -14.32
C GLY A 153 5.42 13.09 -13.58
N GLY A 154 5.50 14.35 -13.98
CA GLY A 154 6.33 15.36 -13.33
C GLY A 154 5.73 15.90 -12.04
N ILE A 155 6.60 16.33 -11.11
CA ILE A 155 6.21 16.73 -9.76
C ILE A 155 6.76 18.13 -9.46
N ARG A 156 5.87 19.09 -9.20
CA ARG A 156 6.20 20.30 -8.44
C ARG A 156 5.92 20.04 -6.97
N PHE A 157 6.97 19.90 -6.18
CA PHE A 157 6.88 19.58 -4.75
C PHE A 157 7.28 20.80 -3.92
N ASP A 158 6.32 21.61 -3.48
CA ASP A 158 6.57 22.80 -2.66
C ASP A 158 6.39 22.55 -1.15
N GLY A 159 5.83 21.40 -0.78
CA GLY A 159 5.57 20.99 0.60
C GLY A 159 6.79 20.44 1.33
N THR A 160 6.56 19.85 2.50
CA THR A 160 7.62 19.20 3.31
C THR A 160 7.58 17.69 3.14
N ASN A 161 8.70 17.10 2.73
CA ASN A 161 8.89 15.65 2.62
C ASN A 161 9.87 15.13 3.67
N TYR A 162 9.50 14.00 4.29
CA TYR A 162 10.38 13.23 5.19
C TYR A 162 10.88 11.93 4.57
N SER A 163 10.57 11.69 3.30
CA SER A 163 10.98 10.52 2.55
C SER A 163 11.18 10.87 1.08
N THR A 164 11.44 9.84 0.26
CA THR A 164 11.73 9.99 -1.16
C THR A 164 10.54 10.56 -1.94
N VAL A 165 10.84 11.49 -2.85
CA VAL A 165 9.89 12.00 -3.84
C VAL A 165 10.43 11.62 -5.20
N SER A 166 9.72 10.76 -5.92
CA SER A 166 10.24 10.12 -7.13
C SER A 166 9.35 10.36 -8.34
N SER A 167 9.97 10.60 -9.50
CA SER A 167 9.28 10.76 -10.79
C SER A 167 9.86 9.83 -11.84
N ALA A 168 8.99 9.26 -12.68
CA ALA A 168 9.42 8.50 -13.84
C ALA A 168 9.95 9.39 -14.99
N GLN A 169 9.63 10.69 -14.96
CA GLN A 169 10.07 11.64 -15.98
C GLN A 169 11.49 12.11 -15.69
N SER A 170 12.31 12.22 -16.74
CA SER A 170 13.59 12.95 -16.64
C SER A 170 13.34 14.47 -16.63
N SER A 171 12.43 14.93 -17.51
CA SER A 171 11.94 16.30 -17.60
C SER A 171 10.50 16.33 -18.12
N TRP A 172 9.79 17.44 -17.90
CA TRP A 172 8.40 17.62 -18.30
C TRP A 172 8.03 19.10 -18.51
N PHE A 173 6.95 19.34 -19.23
CA PHE A 173 6.42 20.69 -19.47
C PHE A 173 5.58 21.16 -18.29
N CYS A 174 6.11 22.10 -17.51
CA CYS A 174 5.37 22.74 -16.44
C CYS A 174 4.50 23.87 -17.01
N THR A 175 3.18 23.70 -16.91
CA THR A 175 2.18 24.66 -17.40
C THR A 175 1.66 25.58 -16.30
N ALA A 176 0.79 26.52 -16.67
CA ALA A 176 0.13 27.42 -15.71
C ALA A 176 -0.71 26.68 -14.66
N SER A 177 -1.22 25.47 -14.95
CA SER A 177 -1.94 24.64 -13.96
C SER A 177 -1.04 24.12 -12.82
N PHE A 178 0.27 24.27 -12.97
CA PHE A 178 1.31 23.98 -11.98
C PHE A 178 2.01 25.25 -11.51
N GLY A 179 1.45 26.42 -11.83
CA GLY A 179 2.00 27.72 -11.47
C GLY A 179 3.26 28.13 -12.24
N CYS A 180 3.58 27.49 -13.36
CA CYS A 180 4.69 27.88 -14.24
C CYS A 180 4.20 28.71 -15.44
N GLY A 181 5.04 29.57 -16.00
CA GLY A 181 4.71 30.32 -17.21
C GLY A 181 5.72 30.18 -18.34
N PRO A 182 5.33 30.58 -19.57
CA PRO A 182 6.14 30.40 -20.78
C PRO A 182 7.30 31.42 -20.89
N SER A 183 7.31 32.45 -20.05
CA SER A 183 8.25 33.57 -20.12
C SER A 183 8.60 34.09 -18.73
N GLY A 184 9.82 34.62 -18.57
CA GLY A 184 10.30 35.15 -17.30
C GLY A 184 10.79 34.05 -16.35
N VAL A 185 11.84 34.34 -15.59
CA VAL A 185 12.45 33.39 -14.65
C VAL A 185 12.25 33.88 -13.23
N GLY A 186 11.75 33.01 -12.35
CA GLY A 186 11.56 33.31 -10.93
C GLY A 186 10.63 32.33 -10.23
N TYR A 187 10.49 32.50 -8.91
CA TYR A 187 9.68 31.63 -8.05
C TYR A 187 8.21 32.05 -7.95
N GLY A 188 7.82 33.16 -8.60
CA GLY A 188 6.44 33.64 -8.63
C GLY A 188 5.54 32.75 -9.50
N ILE A 189 4.24 32.71 -9.18
CA ILE A 189 3.24 32.02 -10.01
C ILE A 189 3.24 32.64 -11.42
N GLY A 190 3.32 31.80 -12.44
CA GLY A 190 3.36 32.23 -13.84
C GLY A 190 4.75 32.64 -14.33
N LEU A 191 5.79 32.46 -13.53
CA LEU A 191 7.19 32.51 -13.98
C LEU A 191 7.73 31.08 -14.12
N CYS A 192 8.75 30.91 -14.95
CA CYS A 192 9.47 29.64 -15.02
C CYS A 192 10.49 29.58 -13.86
N PRO A 193 10.45 28.57 -12.99
CA PRO A 193 11.39 28.47 -11.87
C PRO A 193 12.85 28.43 -12.34
N PRO A 194 13.80 28.99 -11.58
CA PRO A 194 15.23 28.95 -11.93
C PRO A 194 15.79 27.53 -12.11
N GLU A 195 15.19 26.53 -11.48
CA GLU A 195 15.52 25.10 -11.65
C GLU A 195 15.06 24.53 -13.01
N CYS A 196 14.24 25.27 -13.75
CA CYS A 196 13.68 24.91 -15.04
C CYS A 196 14.31 25.74 -16.17
N GLN A 197 14.05 25.35 -17.42
CA GLN A 197 14.57 26.02 -18.60
C GLN A 197 13.42 26.43 -19.53
N ILE A 198 13.48 27.64 -20.08
CA ILE A 198 12.53 28.07 -21.10
C ILE A 198 13.06 27.60 -22.47
N ILE A 199 12.35 26.67 -23.09
CA ILE A 199 12.65 26.14 -24.42
C ILE A 199 11.40 26.35 -25.29
N ASN A 200 11.55 27.02 -26.45
CA ASN A 200 10.45 27.29 -27.38
C ASN A 200 9.21 27.92 -26.70
N PHE A 201 9.41 28.90 -25.81
CA PHE A 201 8.34 29.52 -25.01
C PHE A 201 7.58 28.54 -24.11
N GLN A 202 8.23 27.46 -23.65
CA GLN A 202 7.67 26.50 -22.70
C GLN A 202 8.64 26.31 -21.52
N CYS A 203 8.11 26.27 -20.30
CA CYS A 203 8.90 25.99 -19.11
C CYS A 203 9.11 24.47 -18.97
N VAL A 204 10.34 24.02 -19.20
CA VAL A 204 10.75 22.61 -19.10
C VAL A 204 11.45 22.41 -17.76
N CYS A 205 10.85 21.61 -16.89
CA CYS A 205 11.34 21.35 -15.55
C CYS A 205 11.88 19.92 -15.43
N PRO A 206 12.81 19.65 -14.48
CA PRO A 206 13.20 18.29 -14.16
C PRO A 206 12.01 17.48 -13.61
N GLY A 207 12.14 16.14 -13.60
CA GLY A 207 11.09 15.23 -13.13
C GLY A 207 10.50 15.59 -11.77
N VAL A 208 11.33 16.06 -10.84
CA VAL A 208 10.89 16.67 -9.58
C VAL A 208 11.61 18.00 -9.37
N PHE A 209 10.87 19.05 -9.00
CA PHE A 209 11.45 20.31 -8.55
C PHE A 209 10.61 20.93 -7.43
N SER A 210 11.17 21.96 -6.79
CA SER A 210 10.49 22.73 -5.74
C SER A 210 10.76 24.21 -5.95
N THR A 211 9.79 25.06 -5.64
CA THR A 211 9.92 26.53 -5.62
C THR A 211 10.03 27.10 -4.21
N THR A 212 10.06 26.24 -3.19
CA THR A 212 10.15 26.62 -1.77
C THR A 212 11.40 26.04 -1.12
N GLN A 213 11.65 26.45 0.12
CA GLN A 213 12.68 25.89 1.00
C GLN A 213 12.14 24.78 1.92
N ASN A 214 10.84 24.50 1.87
CA ASN A 214 10.18 23.52 2.75
C ASN A 214 10.56 22.08 2.38
N SER A 215 10.94 21.86 1.11
CA SER A 215 11.22 20.54 0.57
C SER A 215 12.68 20.14 0.77
N ASN A 216 12.89 18.91 1.21
CA ASN A 216 14.20 18.30 1.23
C ASN A 216 14.51 17.73 -0.16
N ARG A 217 15.27 18.51 -0.95
CA ARG A 217 15.63 18.20 -2.34
C ARG A 217 16.59 17.02 -2.47
N ASP A 218 17.35 16.67 -1.42
CA ASP A 218 18.27 15.52 -1.43
C ASP A 218 17.53 14.18 -1.52
N LEU A 219 16.23 14.19 -1.22
CA LEU A 219 15.36 13.02 -1.31
C LEU A 219 14.59 12.95 -2.65
N PHE A 220 14.89 13.83 -3.60
CA PHE A 220 14.28 13.81 -4.93
C PHE A 220 15.00 12.80 -5.83
N LEU A 221 14.25 11.88 -6.44
CA LEU A 221 14.78 10.81 -7.28
C LEU A 221 14.12 10.82 -8.65
N TYR A 222 14.87 11.17 -9.70
CA TYR A 222 14.39 11.15 -11.07
C TYR A 222 15.54 11.09 -12.10
N PRO A 223 15.34 10.45 -13.26
CA PRO A 223 14.22 9.56 -13.56
C PRO A 223 14.35 8.22 -12.82
N VAL A 224 13.23 7.64 -12.39
CA VAL A 224 13.14 6.24 -11.92
C VAL A 224 12.25 5.42 -12.87
N PRO A 225 12.28 4.08 -12.84
CA PRO A 225 11.35 3.28 -13.64
C PRO A 225 9.89 3.64 -13.35
N GLN A 226 9.07 3.68 -14.39
CA GLN A 226 7.63 3.93 -14.26
C GLN A 226 6.93 2.80 -13.50
N PHE A 227 5.94 3.18 -12.71
CA PHE A 227 5.02 2.25 -12.07
C PHE A 227 4.02 1.70 -13.10
N ASP A 228 3.85 0.37 -13.15
CA ASP A 228 2.82 -0.23 -14.00
C ASP A 228 1.44 -0.11 -13.34
N PHE A 229 0.73 0.96 -13.67
CA PHE A 229 -0.63 1.20 -13.19
C PHE A 229 -1.63 0.12 -13.63
N SER A 230 -1.41 -0.51 -14.79
CA SER A 230 -2.28 -1.58 -15.26
C SER A 230 -2.13 -2.83 -14.39
N GLY A 231 -0.89 -3.17 -14.02
CA GLY A 231 -0.56 -4.28 -13.13
C GLY A 231 -1.02 -4.12 -11.69
N ILE A 232 -1.27 -2.88 -11.21
CA ILE A 232 -1.84 -2.61 -9.87
C ILE A 232 -3.33 -2.28 -9.89
N THR A 233 -4.02 -2.42 -11.03
CA THR A 233 -5.49 -2.39 -11.02
C THR A 233 -6.04 -3.64 -10.34
N VAL A 234 -7.10 -3.46 -9.55
CA VAL A 234 -7.83 -4.57 -8.93
C VAL A 234 -8.81 -5.14 -9.92
N ASP A 235 -8.84 -6.46 -10.06
CA ASP A 235 -9.88 -7.15 -10.82
C ASP A 235 -11.23 -7.02 -10.09
N LEU A 236 -11.99 -5.98 -10.47
CA LEU A 236 -13.30 -5.66 -9.90
C LEU A 236 -14.30 -6.80 -10.15
N ALA A 237 -14.17 -7.55 -11.25
CA ALA A 237 -15.02 -8.70 -11.54
C ALA A 237 -14.75 -9.84 -10.56
N GLN A 238 -13.50 -10.05 -10.16
CA GLN A 238 -13.14 -11.01 -9.13
C GLN A 238 -13.74 -10.64 -7.75
N VAL A 239 -13.75 -9.35 -7.38
CA VAL A 239 -14.38 -8.90 -6.13
C VAL A 239 -15.89 -9.15 -6.17
N LYS A 240 -16.55 -8.79 -7.28
CA LYS A 240 -17.97 -9.07 -7.50
C LYS A 240 -18.28 -10.56 -7.42
N LYS A 241 -17.50 -11.41 -8.10
CA LYS A 241 -17.67 -12.87 -8.05
C LYS A 241 -17.55 -13.41 -6.62
N THR A 242 -16.59 -12.90 -5.84
CA THR A 242 -16.36 -13.34 -4.46
C THR A 242 -17.51 -12.94 -3.54
N THR A 243 -18.03 -11.72 -3.69
CA THR A 243 -19.10 -11.18 -2.83
C THR A 243 -20.49 -11.66 -3.24
N LYS A 244 -20.78 -11.69 -4.55
CA LYS A 244 -22.08 -12.06 -5.11
C LYS A 244 -22.22 -13.56 -5.35
N ASP A 245 -21.37 -14.12 -6.21
CA ASP A 245 -21.57 -15.48 -6.73
C ASP A 245 -21.16 -16.55 -5.71
N ASN A 246 -20.06 -16.31 -5.00
CA ASN A 246 -19.59 -17.19 -3.93
C ASN A 246 -20.25 -16.89 -2.57
N GLY A 247 -20.90 -15.73 -2.42
CA GLY A 247 -21.62 -15.33 -1.20
C GLY A 247 -20.75 -15.16 0.06
N MET A 248 -19.43 -14.97 -0.09
CA MET A 248 -18.51 -14.88 1.06
C MET A 248 -18.50 -13.50 1.72
N GLY A 249 -18.81 -12.43 0.96
CA GLY A 249 -18.82 -11.05 1.44
C GLY A 249 -20.19 -10.41 1.27
N LEU A 250 -20.25 -9.07 1.37
CA LEU A 250 -21.49 -8.32 1.17
C LEU A 250 -21.55 -7.79 -0.27
N TYR A 251 -22.69 -8.00 -0.94
CA TYR A 251 -22.95 -7.48 -2.29
C TYR A 251 -24.24 -6.67 -2.32
N PHE A 252 -24.14 -5.46 -2.86
CA PHE A 252 -25.25 -4.57 -3.14
C PHE A 252 -25.27 -4.29 -4.64
N GLY A 253 -26.33 -4.77 -5.30
CA GLY A 253 -26.50 -4.61 -6.75
C GLY A 253 -26.78 -3.15 -7.17
N PRO A 254 -27.22 -2.93 -8.41
CA PRO A 254 -27.63 -1.59 -8.86
C PRO A 254 -28.76 -1.04 -7.97
N SER A 255 -28.64 0.19 -7.49
CA SER A 255 -29.61 0.76 -6.53
C SER A 255 -30.99 1.00 -7.16
N GLY A 256 -31.04 1.13 -8.49
CA GLY A 256 -32.20 1.64 -9.22
C GLY A 256 -32.45 3.14 -9.00
N ALA A 257 -31.51 3.85 -8.38
CA ALA A 257 -31.56 5.26 -8.04
C ALA A 257 -30.17 5.90 -8.26
N PHE A 258 -29.65 6.66 -7.29
CA PHE A 258 -28.39 7.40 -7.42
C PHE A 258 -27.18 6.72 -6.76
N GLY A 259 -27.39 5.60 -6.05
CA GLY A 259 -26.35 4.85 -5.35
C GLY A 259 -26.66 4.60 -3.88
N TYR A 260 -25.60 4.41 -3.09
CA TYR A 260 -25.67 4.02 -1.69
C TYR A 260 -24.90 4.97 -0.78
N HIS A 261 -25.42 5.21 0.41
CA HIS A 261 -24.72 5.91 1.48
C HIS A 261 -24.49 4.95 2.64
N VAL A 262 -23.24 4.89 3.11
CA VAL A 262 -22.83 3.91 4.11
C VAL A 262 -22.03 4.53 5.24
N VAL A 263 -22.17 3.94 6.43
CA VAL A 263 -21.34 4.23 7.60
C VAL A 263 -20.92 2.93 8.24
N VAL A 264 -19.62 2.77 8.49
CA VAL A 264 -19.07 1.58 9.14
C VAL A 264 -18.93 1.86 10.64
N ASN A 265 -19.48 0.96 11.46
CA ASN A 265 -19.44 1.03 12.92
C ASN A 265 -18.91 -0.30 13.47
N GLY A 266 -17.59 -0.40 13.60
CA GLY A 266 -16.89 -1.61 14.00
C GLY A 266 -16.92 -2.66 12.89
N ASP A 267 -17.57 -3.79 13.17
CA ASP A 267 -17.78 -4.93 12.27
C ASP A 267 -19.17 -4.92 11.61
N TYR A 268 -19.88 -3.79 11.66
CA TYR A 268 -21.16 -3.57 10.99
C TYR A 268 -21.10 -2.40 10.01
N ILE A 269 -21.91 -2.48 8.95
CA ILE A 269 -22.11 -1.41 7.97
C ILE A 269 -23.60 -1.05 7.90
N ASN A 270 -23.94 0.20 8.22
CA ASN A 270 -25.26 0.74 7.93
C ASN A 270 -25.30 1.16 6.47
N VAL A 271 -26.35 0.75 5.75
CA VAL A 271 -26.51 1.00 4.32
C VAL A 271 -27.84 1.66 4.07
N LYS A 272 -27.81 2.78 3.37
CA LYS A 272 -28.97 3.53 2.91
C LYS A 272 -28.92 3.65 1.39
N LYS A 273 -30.09 3.59 0.76
CA LYS A 273 -30.25 3.87 -0.67
C LYS A 273 -30.46 5.36 -0.88
N VAL A 274 -29.68 5.98 -1.76
CA VAL A 274 -29.84 7.40 -2.12
C VAL A 274 -30.95 7.54 -3.16
N THR A 275 -32.07 8.14 -2.76
CA THR A 275 -33.28 8.26 -3.60
C THR A 275 -33.34 9.57 -4.35
N GLN A 276 -32.71 10.62 -3.83
CA GLN A 276 -32.60 11.91 -4.49
C GLN A 276 -31.26 12.56 -4.18
N VAL A 277 -30.66 13.13 -5.22
CA VAL A 277 -29.49 14.00 -5.10
C VAL A 277 -29.84 15.43 -5.54
N ARG A 278 -29.15 16.39 -4.95
CA ARG A 278 -29.03 17.75 -5.47
C ARG A 278 -27.70 17.83 -6.20
N ILE A 279 -27.74 18.10 -7.50
CA ILE A 279 -26.52 18.35 -8.25
C ILE A 279 -26.00 19.74 -7.88
N ILE A 280 -24.71 19.80 -7.58
CA ILE A 280 -23.99 21.04 -7.44
C ILE A 280 -23.39 21.38 -8.81
N ASP A 281 -23.94 22.41 -9.44
CA ASP A 281 -23.48 22.90 -10.74
C ASP A 281 -22.41 24.00 -10.57
N GLU A 282 -21.69 24.28 -11.65
CA GLU A 282 -20.57 25.24 -11.72
C GLU A 282 -19.33 24.88 -10.87
N LEU A 283 -19.07 23.59 -10.65
CA LEU A 283 -17.81 23.14 -10.06
C LEU A 283 -16.73 22.97 -11.13
N CYS A 284 -15.49 23.28 -10.74
CA CYS A 284 -14.33 22.93 -11.54
C CYS A 284 -13.61 21.70 -10.99
N THR A 285 -13.12 20.87 -11.89
CA THR A 285 -12.11 19.85 -11.60
C THR A 285 -11.02 19.89 -12.65
N VAL A 286 -9.77 19.73 -12.20
CA VAL A 286 -8.60 19.56 -13.07
C VAL A 286 -8.37 18.06 -13.24
N VAL A 287 -8.49 17.56 -14.47
CA VAL A 287 -8.15 16.18 -14.83
C VAL A 287 -7.05 16.25 -15.88
N ASN A 288 -5.92 15.58 -15.63
CA ASN A 288 -4.81 15.47 -16.58
C ASN A 288 -4.38 16.83 -17.17
N ASP A 289 -4.13 17.80 -16.31
CA ASP A 289 -3.65 19.15 -16.65
C ASP A 289 -4.68 20.03 -17.37
N LYS A 290 -5.93 19.57 -17.44
CA LYS A 290 -7.03 20.26 -18.11
C LYS A 290 -8.19 20.50 -17.16
N ILE A 291 -8.65 21.74 -17.10
CA ILE A 291 -9.95 22.05 -16.48
C ILE A 291 -11.02 21.55 -17.47
N ILE A 292 -11.87 20.61 -17.04
CA ILE A 292 -12.96 20.08 -17.88
C ILE A 292 -14.11 21.10 -17.91
N CYS A 293 -14.46 21.53 -19.12
CA CYS A 293 -15.54 22.47 -19.44
C CYS A 293 -16.57 21.75 -20.34
N GLN A 294 -17.88 21.84 -20.05
CA GLN A 294 -18.96 21.30 -20.91
C GLN A 294 -19.72 22.48 -21.55
N GLY A 295 -19.69 22.60 -22.88
CA GLY A 295 -20.40 23.61 -23.67
C GLY A 295 -19.69 23.97 -24.99
N ASP A 296 -20.44 24.27 -26.05
CA ASP A 296 -19.96 24.52 -27.41
C ASP A 296 -19.69 26.03 -27.66
N PRO A 297 -18.58 26.46 -28.31
CA PRO A 297 -17.47 25.64 -28.79
C PRO A 297 -16.50 25.33 -27.66
N CYS A 298 -16.31 24.04 -27.41
CA CYS A 298 -15.34 23.50 -26.47
C CYS A 298 -13.92 23.97 -26.86
N SER A 299 -13.44 25.10 -26.32
CA SER A 299 -12.00 25.30 -26.18
C SER A 299 -11.54 24.27 -25.15
N SER A 300 -10.77 23.28 -25.59
CA SER A 300 -10.38 22.07 -24.85
C SER A 300 -9.68 22.30 -23.50
N GLU A 301 -9.41 23.55 -23.12
CA GLU A 301 -8.60 23.93 -21.97
C GLU A 301 -9.11 25.27 -21.43
N CYS A 302 -9.72 25.28 -20.25
CA CYS A 302 -10.01 26.53 -19.54
C CYS A 302 -8.74 26.95 -18.77
N THR A 303 -8.27 28.20 -18.95
CA THR A 303 -7.06 28.74 -18.28
C THR A 303 -7.28 29.08 -16.80
N SER A 304 -8.53 29.13 -16.36
CA SER A 304 -8.94 29.41 -14.98
C SER A 304 -10.36 28.94 -14.71
N CYS A 305 -10.69 28.71 -13.44
CA CYS A 305 -12.07 28.49 -13.01
C CYS A 305 -12.89 29.77 -13.13
N GLN A 306 -13.55 29.94 -14.26
CA GLN A 306 -14.51 31.01 -14.47
C GLN A 306 -15.92 30.48 -14.25
N SER A 307 -16.73 31.24 -13.51
CA SER A 307 -18.15 30.93 -13.27
C SER A 307 -18.86 30.70 -14.62
N GLY A 308 -19.62 29.61 -14.71
CA GLY A 308 -20.47 29.28 -15.86
C GLY A 308 -19.85 28.48 -17.01
N LYS A 309 -18.58 28.06 -16.95
CA LYS A 309 -17.95 27.28 -18.05
C LYS A 309 -17.33 25.93 -17.66
N CYS A 310 -17.13 25.67 -16.37
CA CYS A 310 -16.66 24.38 -15.86
C CYS A 310 -17.82 23.77 -15.06
N ILE A 311 -18.38 22.66 -15.52
CA ILE A 311 -19.47 21.99 -14.81
C ILE A 311 -19.00 20.57 -14.54
N VAL A 312 -18.47 20.36 -13.35
CA VAL A 312 -18.47 19.06 -12.71
C VAL A 312 -19.74 18.97 -11.88
N GLU A 313 -20.61 18.05 -12.26
CA GLU A 313 -21.81 17.75 -11.50
C GLU A 313 -21.40 16.92 -10.28
N GLU A 314 -21.47 17.50 -9.08
CA GLU A 314 -21.30 16.73 -7.85
C GLU A 314 -22.67 16.44 -7.22
N PRO A 315 -23.06 15.15 -7.15
CA PRO A 315 -24.30 14.76 -6.49
C PRO A 315 -24.14 14.82 -4.97
N VAL A 316 -24.96 15.66 -4.32
CA VAL A 316 -25.12 15.70 -2.86
C VAL A 316 -26.41 15.04 -2.47
N ILE A 317 -26.37 14.18 -1.45
CA ILE A 317 -27.55 13.48 -0.93
C ILE A 317 -28.60 14.49 -0.46
N LYS A 318 -29.84 14.34 -0.94
CA LYS A 318 -31.00 15.11 -0.51
C LYS A 318 -32.00 14.26 0.25
N SER A 319 -32.23 13.03 -0.21
CA SER A 319 -33.04 12.05 0.49
C SER A 319 -32.51 10.64 0.29
N GLU A 320 -32.78 9.80 1.27
CA GLU A 320 -32.32 8.43 1.33
C GLU A 320 -33.36 7.55 2.04
N THR A 321 -33.25 6.24 1.86
CA THR A 321 -34.08 5.24 2.53
C THR A 321 -33.18 4.20 3.16
N ASP A 322 -33.40 3.92 4.45
CA ASP A 322 -32.61 2.91 5.16
C ASP A 322 -32.87 1.51 4.59
N LEU A 323 -31.78 0.80 4.29
CA LEU A 323 -31.84 -0.62 3.90
C LEU A 323 -31.49 -1.54 5.06
N GLY A 324 -30.87 -1.01 6.11
CA GLY A 324 -30.58 -1.71 7.34
C GLY A 324 -29.10 -1.69 7.72
N ASN A 325 -28.77 -2.50 8.71
CA ASN A 325 -27.42 -2.68 9.22
C ASN A 325 -26.97 -4.12 8.96
N PHE A 326 -25.81 -4.27 8.33
CA PHE A 326 -25.31 -5.57 7.88
C PHE A 326 -24.02 -5.90 8.63
N GLN A 327 -23.92 -7.12 9.15
CA GLN A 327 -22.69 -7.61 9.76
C GLN A 327 -21.68 -7.93 8.65
N ILE A 328 -20.45 -7.45 8.82
CA ILE A 328 -19.35 -7.72 7.90
C ILE A 328 -18.76 -9.09 8.26
N PRO A 329 -18.71 -10.07 7.33
CA PRO A 329 -18.16 -11.40 7.61
C PRO A 329 -16.68 -11.31 8.03
N SER A 330 -16.33 -11.94 9.16
CA SER A 330 -14.97 -11.88 9.71
C SER A 330 -13.95 -12.68 8.89
N ASP A 331 -14.41 -13.71 8.17
CA ASP A 331 -13.63 -14.54 7.26
C ASP A 331 -13.47 -13.88 5.87
N CYS A 332 -14.35 -12.95 5.50
CA CYS A 332 -14.28 -12.21 4.26
C CYS A 332 -14.87 -10.80 4.37
N GLY A 333 -14.02 -9.83 4.76
CA GLY A 333 -14.38 -8.42 4.88
C GLY A 333 -14.56 -7.67 3.55
N ALA A 334 -14.95 -8.35 2.47
CA ALA A 334 -15.14 -7.73 1.16
C ALA A 334 -16.59 -7.26 0.97
N ILE A 335 -16.74 -6.01 0.53
CA ILE A 335 -18.03 -5.35 0.33
C ILE A 335 -18.03 -4.74 -1.08
N PHE A 336 -19.02 -5.08 -1.89
CA PHE A 336 -19.14 -4.61 -3.27
C PHE A 336 -20.46 -3.87 -3.48
N PHE A 337 -20.37 -2.64 -3.99
CA PHE A 337 -21.49 -1.80 -4.42
C PHE A 337 -21.44 -1.62 -5.93
N GLU A 338 -22.53 -1.97 -6.62
CA GLU A 338 -22.62 -1.86 -8.09
C GLU A 338 -23.06 -0.47 -8.58
N ASP A 339 -22.91 0.55 -7.74
CA ASP A 339 -23.37 1.91 -7.96
C ASP A 339 -22.48 2.92 -7.21
N ASN A 340 -22.72 4.22 -7.40
CA ASN A 340 -22.09 5.31 -6.68
C ASN A 340 -22.21 5.14 -5.15
N LEU A 341 -21.19 5.61 -4.42
CA LEU A 341 -21.07 5.36 -3.00
C LEU A 341 -20.66 6.61 -2.22
N TRP A 342 -21.40 6.93 -1.17
CA TRP A 342 -21.02 7.93 -0.17
C TRP A 342 -20.66 7.22 1.13
N ILE A 343 -19.52 7.58 1.73
CA ILE A 343 -18.98 6.93 2.93
C ILE A 343 -18.80 7.96 4.04
N GLY A 344 -19.43 7.68 5.19
CA GLY A 344 -19.38 8.53 6.37
C GLY A 344 -20.31 9.74 6.27
N ASN A 345 -20.24 10.62 7.27
CA ASN A 345 -20.99 11.87 7.33
C ASN A 345 -20.12 12.97 7.95
N GLU A 346 -20.43 14.24 7.68
CA GLU A 346 -19.66 15.40 8.16
C GLU A 346 -19.34 15.34 9.66
N ASN A 347 -20.32 14.91 10.47
CA ASN A 347 -20.26 14.90 11.93
C ASN A 347 -20.20 13.48 12.52
N GLN A 348 -19.82 12.47 11.73
CA GLN A 348 -19.73 11.09 12.18
C GLN A 348 -18.44 10.44 11.70
N THR A 349 -17.75 9.80 12.63
CA THR A 349 -16.57 8.98 12.34
C THR A 349 -16.99 7.55 12.04
N SER A 350 -16.59 7.01 10.89
CA SER A 350 -16.66 5.56 10.65
C SER A 350 -15.55 4.86 11.41
N THR A 351 -15.87 3.81 12.15
CA THR A 351 -14.90 3.03 12.93
C THR A 351 -14.74 1.65 12.29
N ILE A 352 -13.52 1.25 11.97
CA ILE A 352 -13.21 0.01 11.22
C ILE A 352 -12.65 -1.03 12.18
N LYS A 353 -13.30 -2.20 12.28
CA LYS A 353 -12.82 -3.37 13.04
C LYS A 353 -12.57 -4.55 12.10
N GLY A 354 -11.35 -5.06 12.08
CA GLY A 354 -10.88 -6.06 11.14
C GLY A 354 -10.38 -5.48 9.81
N LYS A 355 -10.07 -6.36 8.87
CA LYS A 355 -9.55 -6.02 7.54
C LYS A 355 -10.71 -5.96 6.54
N ILE A 356 -11.10 -4.75 6.14
CA ILE A 356 -12.28 -4.50 5.31
C ILE A 356 -11.87 -3.90 3.97
N THR A 357 -12.50 -4.38 2.89
CA THR A 357 -12.34 -3.82 1.55
C THR A 357 -13.69 -3.43 0.99
N ILE A 358 -13.86 -2.15 0.67
CA ILE A 358 -15.09 -1.59 0.10
C ILE A 358 -14.83 -1.21 -1.34
N VAL A 359 -15.63 -1.72 -2.25
CA VAL A 359 -15.51 -1.49 -3.68
C VAL A 359 -16.78 -0.89 -4.22
N SER A 360 -16.66 0.19 -5.00
CA SER A 360 -17.74 0.72 -5.84
C SER A 360 -17.33 0.55 -7.30
N ALA A 361 -18.11 -0.22 -8.06
CA ALA A 361 -17.90 -0.42 -9.49
C ALA A 361 -19.16 -0.88 -10.21
N ASN A 362 -19.46 -0.27 -11.35
CA ASN A 362 -20.53 -0.73 -12.22
C ASN A 362 -20.00 -1.74 -13.24
N LEU A 363 -20.46 -2.99 -13.10
CA LEU A 363 -20.13 -4.13 -13.98
C LEU A 363 -21.37 -4.70 -14.67
N THR A 364 -22.41 -3.88 -14.84
CA THR A 364 -23.66 -4.25 -15.52
C THR A 364 -23.58 -4.18 -17.05
N GLY A 365 -22.48 -3.66 -17.60
CA GLY A 365 -22.26 -3.49 -19.04
C GLY A 365 -22.60 -2.09 -19.56
N THR A 366 -23.08 -1.18 -18.70
CA THR A 366 -23.24 0.24 -19.07
C THR A 366 -21.89 0.98 -19.06
N SER A 367 -21.77 2.06 -19.85
CA SER A 367 -20.55 2.89 -19.89
C SER A 367 -20.33 3.77 -18.66
N GLN A 368 -21.33 3.92 -17.78
CA GLN A 368 -21.23 4.75 -16.58
C GLN A 368 -20.31 4.11 -15.56
N LYS A 369 -19.22 4.80 -15.20
CA LYS A 369 -18.33 4.40 -14.11
C LYS A 369 -18.77 5.02 -12.79
N THR A 370 -18.66 4.27 -11.70
CA THR A 370 -19.07 4.75 -10.38
C THR A 370 -17.97 5.56 -9.69
N ASN A 371 -18.38 6.48 -8.83
CA ASN A 371 -17.49 7.26 -7.98
C ASN A 371 -17.78 7.00 -6.50
N VAL A 372 -16.80 7.33 -5.66
CA VAL A 372 -16.91 7.27 -4.20
C VAL A 372 -16.71 8.66 -3.63
N TRP A 373 -17.54 9.08 -2.68
CA TRP A 373 -17.38 10.32 -1.91
C TRP A 373 -17.17 10.02 -0.43
N LEU A 374 -16.05 10.48 0.13
CA LEU A 374 -15.78 10.48 1.56
C LEU A 374 -16.35 11.75 2.18
N GLN A 375 -17.18 11.59 3.21
CA GLN A 375 -17.87 12.70 3.87
C GLN A 375 -17.53 12.82 5.37
N GLY A 376 -16.90 11.81 5.96
CA GLY A 376 -16.54 11.83 7.38
C GLY A 376 -15.18 11.20 7.66
N SER A 377 -14.68 11.41 8.87
CA SER A 377 -13.47 10.75 9.35
C SER A 377 -13.63 9.22 9.37
N ILE A 378 -12.53 8.51 9.17
CA ILE A 378 -12.44 7.05 9.16
C ILE A 378 -11.28 6.64 10.06
N GLU A 379 -11.59 5.93 11.13
CA GLU A 379 -10.65 5.54 12.18
C GLU A 379 -10.65 4.03 12.39
N TYR A 380 -9.54 3.48 12.88
CA TYR A 380 -9.47 2.09 13.31
C TYR A 380 -10.05 1.93 14.71
N ALA A 381 -10.77 0.83 14.96
CA ALA A 381 -11.39 0.53 16.24
C ALA A 381 -10.34 0.23 17.33
N SER A 382 -9.22 -0.39 16.94
CA SER A 382 -8.16 -0.85 17.83
C SER A 382 -6.78 -0.32 17.42
N SER A 383 -6.11 -0.96 16.46
CA SER A 383 -4.81 -0.55 15.93
C SER A 383 -4.64 -1.00 14.48
N SER A 384 -3.70 -0.39 13.74
CA SER A 384 -3.47 -0.76 12.34
C SER A 384 -2.82 -2.13 12.12
N GLN A 385 -2.35 -2.78 13.19
CA GLN A 385 -1.88 -4.17 13.13
C GLN A 385 -3.05 -5.13 12.87
N VAL A 386 -4.20 -4.87 13.49
CA VAL A 386 -5.40 -5.72 13.44
C VAL A 386 -6.40 -5.19 12.41
N ASP A 387 -6.67 -3.88 12.44
CA ASP A 387 -7.66 -3.24 11.60
C ASP A 387 -7.03 -2.69 10.33
N GLY A 388 -7.81 -2.57 9.27
CA GLY A 388 -7.33 -2.03 8.01
C GLY A 388 -8.47 -1.83 7.03
N LEU A 389 -8.38 -0.76 6.25
CA LEU A 389 -9.38 -0.43 5.25
C LEU A 389 -8.74 -0.28 3.87
N THR A 390 -9.39 -0.83 2.86
CA THR A 390 -9.11 -0.50 1.45
C THR A 390 -10.40 -0.06 0.78
N ILE A 391 -10.42 1.13 0.19
CA ILE A 391 -11.52 1.65 -0.61
C ILE A 391 -11.07 1.69 -2.06
N ILE A 392 -11.83 1.04 -2.94
CA ILE A 392 -11.56 1.01 -4.37
C ILE A 392 -12.75 1.63 -5.11
N SER A 393 -12.48 2.71 -5.82
CA SER A 393 -13.41 3.33 -6.75
C SER A 393 -13.05 2.97 -8.18
N GLN A 394 -14.04 2.56 -8.98
CA GLN A 394 -13.87 2.35 -10.41
C GLN A 394 -13.37 3.61 -11.11
N ASN A 395 -13.89 4.79 -10.74
CA ASN A 395 -13.48 6.07 -11.33
C ASN A 395 -12.83 7.00 -10.30
N ASN A 396 -13.55 8.00 -9.79
CA ASN A 396 -13.01 8.99 -8.85
C ASN A 396 -13.26 8.58 -7.40
N LEU A 397 -12.33 8.92 -6.52
CA LEU A 397 -12.47 8.81 -5.06
C LEU A 397 -12.32 10.19 -4.45
N LEU A 398 -13.44 10.83 -4.17
CA LEU A 398 -13.50 12.24 -3.84
C LEU A 398 -13.73 12.46 -2.34
N ILE A 399 -13.27 13.59 -1.83
CA ILE A 399 -13.75 14.15 -0.57
C ILE A 399 -14.85 15.13 -0.94
N GLY A 400 -16.08 14.89 -0.47
CA GLY A 400 -17.25 15.68 -0.86
C GLY A 400 -17.27 17.09 -0.27
N LEU A 401 -18.22 17.92 -0.72
CA LEU A 401 -18.41 19.27 -0.18
C LEU A 401 -18.63 19.27 1.35
N TYR A 402 -19.53 18.40 1.81
CA TYR A 402 -19.93 18.24 3.22
C TYR A 402 -19.03 17.22 3.95
N SER A 403 -17.71 17.38 3.82
CA SER A 403 -16.71 16.62 4.57
C SER A 403 -16.47 17.22 5.96
N SER A 404 -15.96 16.44 6.92
CA SER A 404 -15.61 16.97 8.25
C SER A 404 -14.63 18.15 8.18
N ASN A 405 -14.81 19.15 9.06
CA ASN A 405 -13.91 20.31 9.16
C ASN A 405 -12.47 19.92 9.56
N ILE A 406 -12.37 18.97 10.49
CA ILE A 406 -11.14 18.27 10.84
C ILE A 406 -11.38 16.82 10.45
N MET A 407 -10.75 16.39 9.36
CA MET A 407 -10.97 15.08 8.76
C MET A 407 -9.71 14.23 8.92
N SER A 408 -9.86 13.04 9.51
CA SER A 408 -8.81 12.04 9.59
C SER A 408 -9.30 10.77 8.88
N ILE A 409 -8.55 10.30 7.88
CA ILE A 409 -8.89 9.10 7.12
C ILE A 409 -7.75 8.09 7.17
N LYS A 410 -8.05 6.89 7.66
CA LYS A 410 -7.12 5.77 7.75
C LYS A 410 -7.47 4.67 6.75
N GLY A 411 -6.50 4.25 5.95
CA GLY A 411 -6.68 3.17 4.97
C GLY A 411 -5.95 3.40 3.65
N ILE A 412 -6.23 2.52 2.69
CA ILE A 412 -5.72 2.57 1.32
C ILE A 412 -6.84 3.02 0.41
N PHE A 413 -6.62 4.08 -0.36
CA PHE A 413 -7.61 4.73 -1.21
C PHE A 413 -7.19 4.60 -2.66
N VAL A 414 -7.95 3.86 -3.46
CA VAL A 414 -7.62 3.54 -4.85
C VAL A 414 -8.67 4.12 -5.79
N ALA A 415 -8.27 5.10 -6.59
CA ALA A 415 -9.03 5.61 -7.73
C ALA A 415 -8.46 5.00 -9.02
N GLN A 416 -9.07 3.91 -9.51
CA GLN A 416 -8.47 3.08 -10.58
C GLN A 416 -8.34 3.82 -11.91
N ASN A 417 -9.42 4.49 -12.35
CA ASN A 417 -9.46 5.17 -13.65
C ASN A 417 -9.45 6.70 -13.53
N GLY A 418 -9.85 7.21 -12.36
CA GLY A 418 -10.01 8.63 -12.10
C GLY A 418 -8.94 9.16 -11.17
N PHE A 419 -9.33 10.10 -10.32
CA PHE A 419 -8.43 10.73 -9.37
C PHE A 419 -8.94 10.66 -7.93
N PHE A 420 -7.99 10.73 -6.99
CA PHE A 420 -8.29 11.03 -5.59
C PHE A 420 -8.22 12.54 -5.35
N GLY A 421 -9.20 13.14 -4.68
CA GLY A 421 -9.09 14.56 -4.36
C GLY A 421 -10.37 15.23 -3.89
N ARG A 422 -10.34 16.55 -3.83
CA ARG A 422 -11.46 17.39 -3.46
C ARG A 422 -11.67 18.43 -4.55
N ASN A 423 -12.89 18.53 -5.06
CA ASN A 423 -13.22 19.52 -6.10
C ASN A 423 -13.05 20.95 -5.59
N TYR A 424 -12.96 21.90 -6.53
CA TYR A 424 -12.98 23.32 -6.20
C TYR A 424 -14.43 23.74 -5.91
N TYR A 425 -14.70 24.17 -4.69
CA TYR A 425 -15.99 24.74 -4.32
C TYR A 425 -15.83 26.25 -4.04
N PRO A 426 -16.45 27.13 -4.83
CA PRO A 426 -16.40 28.57 -4.62
C PRO A 426 -16.95 28.99 -3.25
N CYS A 427 -16.15 29.70 -2.46
CA CYS A 427 -16.59 30.20 -1.16
C CYS A 427 -17.71 31.24 -1.22
N SER A 428 -17.89 31.91 -2.35
CA SER A 428 -19.03 32.82 -2.58
C SER A 428 -20.38 32.10 -2.50
N LYS A 429 -20.42 30.78 -2.74
CA LYS A 429 -21.64 29.97 -2.75
C LYS A 429 -21.69 28.95 -1.61
N TYR A 430 -20.54 28.37 -1.27
CA TYR A 430 -20.47 27.20 -0.40
C TYR A 430 -19.74 27.46 0.93
N SER A 431 -19.60 28.72 1.34
CA SER A 431 -19.13 29.04 2.70
C SER A 431 -20.12 28.50 3.75
N PRO A 432 -19.63 27.95 4.88
CA PRO A 432 -18.23 27.79 5.27
C PRO A 432 -17.55 26.55 4.65
N TYR A 433 -18.33 25.61 4.10
CA TYR A 433 -17.88 24.29 3.63
C TYR A 433 -16.85 24.29 2.50
N CYS A 434 -16.67 25.40 1.78
CA CYS A 434 -15.62 25.57 0.78
C CYS A 434 -14.21 25.43 1.36
N ILE A 435 -13.99 25.85 2.62
CA ILE A 435 -12.73 25.81 3.34
C ILE A 435 -12.89 24.86 4.54
N ARG A 436 -11.87 24.06 4.78
CA ARG A 436 -11.80 23.12 5.89
C ARG A 436 -10.46 23.28 6.61
N ASP A 437 -10.44 23.00 7.90
CA ASP A 437 -9.28 23.30 8.74
C ASP A 437 -8.12 22.31 8.54
N GLN A 438 -8.39 21.01 8.67
CA GLN A 438 -7.33 19.98 8.66
C GLN A 438 -7.75 18.69 7.97
N LEU A 439 -6.86 18.14 7.14
CA LEU A 439 -6.96 16.80 6.56
C LEU A 439 -5.73 15.97 6.90
N THR A 440 -5.94 14.90 7.65
CA THR A 440 -4.91 13.90 7.97
C THR A 440 -5.23 12.59 7.26
N ILE A 441 -4.24 12.06 6.55
CA ILE A 441 -4.36 10.79 5.81
C ILE A 441 -3.32 9.83 6.37
N THR A 442 -3.73 8.66 6.85
CA THR A 442 -2.80 7.59 7.28
C THR A 442 -3.02 6.34 6.44
N GLY A 443 -2.05 6.04 5.58
CA GLY A 443 -2.10 4.93 4.64
C GLY A 443 -1.58 5.33 3.28
N SER A 444 -2.31 5.00 2.22
CA SER A 444 -1.83 5.16 0.84
C SER A 444 -2.92 5.64 -0.11
N ILE A 445 -2.53 6.47 -1.06
CA ILE A 445 -3.38 6.94 -2.15
C ILE A 445 -2.80 6.46 -3.48
N VAL A 446 -3.61 5.70 -4.22
CA VAL A 446 -3.32 5.27 -5.58
C VAL A 446 -4.31 5.95 -6.50
N SER A 447 -3.82 6.75 -7.44
CA SER A 447 -4.67 7.60 -8.28
C SER A 447 -4.12 7.67 -9.70
N SER A 448 -4.93 7.29 -10.69
CA SER A 448 -4.53 7.40 -12.10
C SER A 448 -4.44 8.87 -12.55
N GLY A 449 -5.24 9.75 -11.95
CA GLY A 449 -5.24 11.18 -12.24
C GLY A 449 -4.56 12.02 -11.16
N ARG A 450 -4.51 13.33 -11.41
CA ARG A 450 -3.90 14.32 -10.52
C ARG A 450 -4.67 14.44 -9.21
N VAL A 451 -3.94 14.33 -8.10
CA VAL A 451 -4.49 14.60 -6.77
C VAL A 451 -4.48 16.09 -6.48
N GLY A 452 -5.55 16.57 -5.83
CA GLY A 452 -5.66 17.93 -5.31
C GLY A 452 -6.70 18.02 -4.21
N THR A 453 -6.36 18.66 -3.09
CA THR A 453 -7.26 18.85 -1.92
C THR A 453 -7.32 20.30 -1.43
N GLN A 454 -6.61 21.19 -2.11
CA GLN A 454 -6.57 22.64 -1.86
C GLN A 454 -6.39 23.37 -3.19
N TRP A 455 -7.00 24.54 -3.30
CA TRP A 455 -7.03 25.37 -4.49
C TRP A 455 -6.58 26.78 -4.15
N THR A 456 -5.67 27.33 -4.95
CA THR A 456 -5.14 28.69 -4.81
C THR A 456 -5.50 29.52 -6.04
N ASN A 457 -5.66 30.83 -5.85
CA ASN A 457 -5.78 31.78 -6.96
C ASN A 457 -4.40 32.20 -7.52
N GLN A 458 -4.38 33.02 -8.56
CA GLN A 458 -3.14 33.54 -9.15
C GLN A 458 -2.32 34.41 -8.18
N GLY A 459 -2.94 34.97 -7.14
CA GLY A 459 -2.28 35.70 -6.07
C GLY A 459 -1.72 34.81 -4.96
N GLY A 460 -1.78 33.48 -5.10
CA GLY A 460 -1.31 32.53 -4.09
C GLY A 460 -2.22 32.40 -2.85
N GLN A 461 -3.39 33.04 -2.85
CA GLN A 461 -4.34 32.95 -1.76
C GLN A 461 -5.15 31.65 -1.89
N ILE A 462 -5.37 30.97 -0.77
CA ILE A 462 -6.22 29.77 -0.71
C ILE A 462 -7.68 30.19 -0.88
N ILE A 463 -8.36 29.57 -1.84
CA ILE A 463 -9.74 29.89 -2.22
C ILE A 463 -10.72 28.72 -2.04
N SER A 464 -10.23 27.49 -1.79
CA SER A 464 -11.04 26.31 -1.46
C SER A 464 -10.16 25.16 -0.97
N GLY A 465 -10.72 24.23 -0.20
CA GLY A 465 -10.06 23.00 0.26
C GLY A 465 -9.59 23.03 1.72
N TYR A 466 -8.69 22.12 2.07
CA TYR A 466 -8.13 21.99 3.42
C TYR A 466 -6.92 22.88 3.62
N LEU A 467 -6.88 23.64 4.72
CA LEU A 467 -5.78 24.56 5.03
C LEU A 467 -4.52 23.84 5.49
N ASN A 468 -4.66 22.85 6.38
CA ASN A 468 -3.56 22.05 6.91
C ASN A 468 -3.68 20.61 6.41
N ARG A 469 -2.61 20.06 5.82
CA ARG A 469 -2.65 18.73 5.22
C ARG A 469 -1.45 17.91 5.65
N GLU A 470 -1.71 16.73 6.20
CA GLU A 470 -0.68 15.79 6.59
C GLU A 470 -0.96 14.40 6.03
N THR A 471 0.08 13.72 5.55
CA THR A 471 -0.03 12.34 5.09
C THR A 471 1.06 11.48 5.71
N TYR A 472 0.68 10.32 6.22
CA TYR A 472 1.51 9.32 6.87
C TYR A 472 1.32 7.99 6.16
N VAL A 473 2.38 7.19 6.02
CA VAL A 473 2.23 5.77 5.65
C VAL A 473 1.74 4.95 6.83
N ASP A 474 0.99 3.89 6.55
CA ASP A 474 0.61 2.88 7.54
C ASP A 474 1.43 1.60 7.30
N PRO A 475 2.59 1.41 7.98
CA PRO A 475 3.50 0.31 7.69
C PRO A 475 2.88 -1.06 7.98
N ASN A 476 1.85 -1.12 8.84
CA ASN A 476 1.19 -2.38 9.17
C ASN A 476 0.34 -2.91 8.01
N LEU A 477 -0.02 -2.07 7.03
CA LEU A 477 -0.72 -2.49 5.82
C LEU A 477 0.23 -2.92 4.69
N LEU A 478 1.55 -2.78 4.86
CA LEU A 478 2.53 -3.13 3.82
C LEU A 478 2.50 -4.63 3.51
N TYR A 479 2.42 -5.47 4.54
CA TYR A 479 2.50 -6.93 4.43
C TYR A 479 1.26 -7.66 4.94
N ASN A 480 0.32 -6.93 5.54
CA ASN A 480 -0.96 -7.46 5.99
C ASN A 480 -2.12 -6.49 5.62
N PRO A 481 -2.26 -6.12 4.34
CA PRO A 481 -3.37 -5.28 3.90
C PRO A 481 -4.70 -6.07 3.91
N PRO A 482 -5.84 -5.37 3.81
CA PRO A 482 -7.11 -6.00 3.47
C PRO A 482 -7.06 -6.82 2.17
N ILE A 483 -8.01 -7.76 2.03
CA ILE A 483 -8.13 -8.59 0.83
C ILE A 483 -8.41 -7.71 -0.40
N PHE A 484 -7.89 -8.07 -1.57
CA PHE A 484 -8.01 -7.29 -2.83
C PHE A 484 -7.28 -5.95 -2.86
N THR A 485 -6.52 -5.58 -1.83
CA THR A 485 -5.57 -4.46 -1.95
C THR A 485 -4.55 -4.76 -3.06
N PRO A 486 -4.23 -3.79 -3.94
CA PRO A 486 -3.19 -3.95 -4.93
C PRO A 486 -1.81 -4.24 -4.32
N PHE A 487 -1.05 -5.12 -4.98
CA PHE A 487 0.32 -5.43 -4.62
C PHE A 487 1.30 -4.87 -5.65
N LEU A 488 2.44 -4.37 -5.19
CA LEU A 488 3.53 -3.86 -6.02
C LEU A 488 4.26 -4.99 -6.76
N SER A 489 4.13 -6.23 -6.28
CA SER A 489 4.71 -7.43 -6.85
C SER A 489 3.79 -8.62 -6.62
N SER A 490 3.76 -9.54 -7.59
CA SER A 490 3.03 -10.80 -7.50
C SER A 490 3.72 -11.84 -6.62
N GLU A 491 5.01 -11.66 -6.31
CA GLU A 491 5.85 -12.61 -5.58
C GLU A 491 5.80 -12.40 -4.06
N PHE A 492 5.71 -13.51 -3.32
CA PHE A 492 5.95 -13.52 -1.89
C PHE A 492 7.44 -13.34 -1.60
N LYS A 493 7.73 -12.44 -0.67
CA LYS A 493 9.08 -12.16 -0.17
C LYS A 493 9.17 -12.53 1.31
N ILE A 494 10.38 -12.81 1.77
CA ILE A 494 10.67 -12.96 3.20
C ILE A 494 10.66 -11.56 3.80
N VAL A 495 9.72 -11.33 4.72
CA VAL A 495 9.53 -10.04 5.40
C VAL A 495 10.18 -10.04 6.77
N GLY A 496 10.12 -11.19 7.45
CA GLY A 496 10.78 -11.42 8.73
C GLY A 496 11.47 -12.78 8.68
N TRP A 497 12.61 -12.86 9.33
CA TRP A 497 13.39 -14.08 9.52
C TRP A 497 13.84 -14.12 10.98
N GLU A 498 13.61 -15.24 11.65
CA GLU A 498 14.06 -15.47 13.02
C GLU A 498 14.51 -16.93 13.16
N GLU A 499 15.56 -17.14 13.95
CA GLU A 499 15.90 -18.47 14.45
C GLU A 499 15.17 -18.70 15.78
N LEU A 500 14.55 -19.88 15.95
CA LEU A 500 13.68 -20.22 17.09
C LEU A 500 14.36 -21.10 18.13
#